data_AF-T0LHR5-F1
#
_entry.id   AF-T0LHR5-F1
#
_cell.length_a   1.000
_cell.length_b   1.000
_cell.length_c   1.000
_cell.angle_alpha   90.00
_cell.angle_beta   90.00
_cell.angle_gamma   90.00
#
_symmetry.space_group_name_H-M   'P 1'
#
loop_
_entity.id
_entity.type
_entity.pdbx_description
1 polymer ?
#
loop_
_entity_poly.entity_id
_entity_poly.type
_entity_poly.pdbx_seq_one_letter_code
_entity_poly.pdbx_strand_id
1 'polypeptide(L)'
;MTYLLAIRYVTSGYIPLAEAVSWSFIRPVPDATSPTEEDLVLGTRFGSEIVGALVLRLEPAVPIAVPAGSGGGRRRNKASSFRGGKGLIRAWTTKLRYRGKGVGTDLLHEAVRITRERCGKDAEVGFAVEHANSQMVLPEFFNGTFRKRERWAAKTLDGVLAEREMLKKKR
;
A
#
# COMPACT_ATOMS: atom_id res chain seq x y z
N MET A 1 24.80 -32.67 0.68
CA MET A 1 23.72 -32.48 -0.32
C MET A 1 22.31 -32.43 0.28
N THR A 2 22.04 -33.09 1.40
CA THR A 2 20.71 -33.09 2.08
C THR A 2 20.27 -31.70 2.59
N TYR A 3 21.20 -30.88 3.07
CA TYR A 3 20.91 -29.53 3.58
C TYR A 3 20.27 -28.59 2.53
N LEU A 4 20.79 -28.58 1.30
CA LEU A 4 20.24 -27.74 0.23
C LEU A 4 18.84 -28.20 -0.21
N LEU A 5 18.58 -29.50 -0.16
CA LEU A 5 17.25 -30.06 -0.42
C LEU A 5 16.25 -29.63 0.66
N ALA A 6 16.67 -29.63 1.93
CA ALA A 6 15.83 -29.15 3.04
C ALA A 6 15.50 -27.65 2.87
N ILE A 7 16.48 -26.81 2.53
CA ILE A 7 16.22 -25.39 2.24
C ILE A 7 15.22 -25.26 1.10
N ARG A 8 15.47 -25.94 -0.03
CA ARG A 8 14.58 -25.87 -1.21
C ARG A 8 13.15 -26.28 -0.86
N TYR A 9 12.99 -27.33 -0.06
CA TYR A 9 11.67 -27.80 0.39
C TYR A 9 10.95 -26.75 1.22
N VAL A 10 11.62 -26.22 2.25
CA VAL A 10 11.05 -25.20 3.14
C VAL A 10 10.72 -23.89 2.40
N THR A 11 11.51 -23.49 1.40
CA THR A 11 11.25 -22.28 0.62
C THR A 11 10.30 -22.48 -0.57
N SER A 12 9.95 -23.73 -0.90
CA SER A 12 9.19 -24.07 -2.12
C SER A 12 7.82 -23.39 -2.18
N GLY A 13 7.20 -23.13 -1.02
CA GLY A 13 5.91 -22.45 -0.91
C GLY A 13 5.89 -21.02 -1.45
N TYR A 14 7.05 -20.36 -1.62
CA TYR A 14 7.09 -19.03 -2.26
C TYR A 14 6.95 -19.06 -3.78
N ILE A 15 7.21 -20.21 -4.42
CA ILE A 15 7.08 -20.36 -5.88
C ILE A 15 5.63 -20.12 -6.33
N PRO A 16 4.62 -20.85 -5.82
CA PRO A 16 3.23 -20.62 -6.23
C PRO A 16 2.72 -19.23 -5.86
N LEU A 17 3.22 -18.64 -4.77
CA LEU A 17 2.87 -17.26 -4.41
C LEU A 17 3.44 -16.24 -5.39
N ALA A 18 4.67 -16.43 -5.84
CA ALA A 18 5.25 -15.59 -6.87
C ALA A 18 4.50 -15.73 -8.20
N GLU A 19 4.06 -16.94 -8.56
CA GLU A 19 3.25 -17.20 -9.75
C GLU A 19 1.85 -16.58 -9.66
N ALA A 20 1.27 -16.50 -8.45
CA ALA A 20 -0.01 -15.83 -8.22
C ALA A 20 0.06 -14.31 -8.45
N VAL A 21 1.23 -13.68 -8.26
CA VAL A 21 1.44 -12.25 -8.54
C VAL A 21 1.61 -12.04 -10.06
N SER A 22 0.50 -12.16 -10.78
CA SER A 22 0.43 -11.95 -12.23
C SER A 22 -0.26 -10.61 -12.58
N TRP A 23 -0.48 -10.34 -13.87
CA TRP A 23 -1.21 -9.13 -14.29
C TRP A 23 -2.62 -9.02 -13.69
N SER A 24 -3.23 -10.14 -13.28
CA SER A 24 -4.49 -10.18 -12.54
C SER A 24 -4.38 -9.65 -11.11
N PHE A 25 -3.19 -9.66 -10.51
CA PHE A 25 -2.96 -9.00 -9.23
C PHE A 25 -3.01 -7.48 -9.38
N ILE A 26 -2.51 -6.93 -10.48
CA ILE A 26 -2.45 -5.48 -10.73
C ILE A 26 -3.77 -4.96 -11.29
N ARG A 27 -4.52 -5.76 -12.05
CA ARG A 27 -5.82 -5.35 -12.59
C ARG A 27 -6.93 -5.89 -11.69
N PRO A 28 -7.75 -5.04 -11.07
CA PRO A 28 -8.97 -5.54 -10.45
C PRO A 28 -9.80 -6.26 -11.52
N VAL A 29 -10.23 -7.47 -11.18
CA VAL A 29 -11.18 -8.23 -11.99
C VAL A 29 -12.46 -7.40 -12.06
N PRO A 30 -13.05 -7.16 -13.25
CA PRO A 30 -14.27 -6.38 -13.39
C PRO A 30 -15.44 -7.22 -12.85
N ASP A 31 -15.60 -7.28 -11.54
CA ASP A 31 -16.77 -7.88 -10.91
C ASP A 31 -17.79 -6.79 -10.54
N ALA A 32 -19.05 -7.08 -10.81
CA ALA A 32 -20.12 -6.11 -11.09
C ALA A 32 -20.62 -5.24 -9.91
N THR A 33 -19.82 -5.06 -8.85
CA THR A 33 -20.26 -4.40 -7.60
C THR A 33 -19.53 -3.10 -7.28
N SER A 34 -18.35 -2.82 -7.83
CA SER A 34 -17.62 -1.56 -7.55
C SER A 34 -16.90 -1.01 -8.80
N PRO A 35 -17.52 -0.08 -9.55
CA PRO A 35 -17.04 0.38 -10.85
C PRO A 35 -15.83 1.34 -10.80
N THR A 36 -15.05 1.37 -9.72
CA THR A 36 -14.04 2.43 -9.50
C THR A 36 -12.79 2.00 -8.74
N GLU A 37 -12.52 0.70 -8.62
CA GLU A 37 -11.20 0.25 -8.13
C GLU A 37 -10.21 0.36 -9.29
N GLU A 38 -9.46 1.46 -9.38
CA GLU A 38 -8.32 1.56 -10.30
C GLU A 38 -7.02 1.37 -9.50
N ASP A 39 -6.29 0.30 -9.81
CA ASP A 39 -4.95 0.08 -9.26
C ASP A 39 -3.94 0.86 -10.11
N LEU A 40 -3.28 1.84 -9.49
CA LEU A 40 -2.25 2.68 -10.08
C LEU A 40 -0.86 2.09 -9.83
N VAL A 41 -0.04 2.01 -10.87
CA VAL A 41 1.36 1.56 -10.75
C VAL A 41 2.30 2.76 -10.86
N LEU A 42 3.07 3.00 -9.81
CA LEU A 42 4.14 4.00 -9.77
C LEU A 42 5.49 3.32 -9.97
N GLY A 43 6.23 3.75 -10.99
CA GLY A 43 7.59 3.28 -11.26
C GLY A 43 8.61 4.37 -11.00
N THR A 44 9.71 4.03 -10.32
CA THR A 44 10.92 4.86 -10.32
C THR A 44 11.89 4.35 -11.36
N ARG A 45 12.41 5.26 -12.19
CA ARG A 45 13.35 4.94 -13.26
C ARG A 45 14.68 5.66 -12.99
N PHE A 46 15.78 4.94 -13.20
CA PHE A 46 17.13 5.49 -13.19
C PHE A 46 17.81 5.14 -14.51
N GLY A 47 18.11 6.16 -15.33
CA GLY A 47 18.64 5.95 -16.68
C GLY A 47 17.61 5.27 -17.59
N SER A 48 17.94 4.08 -18.11
CA SER A 48 17.05 3.25 -18.93
C SER A 48 16.29 2.19 -18.15
N GLU A 49 16.56 2.01 -16.85
CA GLU A 49 16.03 0.90 -16.07
C GLU A 49 15.01 1.35 -15.02
N ILE A 50 13.95 0.56 -14.83
CA ILE A 50 13.04 0.69 -13.68
C ILE A 50 13.75 0.10 -12.45
N VAL A 51 13.83 0.88 -11.38
CA VAL A 51 14.58 0.56 -10.16
C VAL A 51 13.70 0.32 -8.95
N GLY A 52 12.44 0.74 -9.00
CA GLY A 52 11.45 0.46 -7.99
C GLY A 52 10.05 0.59 -8.54
N ALA A 53 9.10 -0.09 -7.90
CA ALA A 53 7.71 -0.06 -8.27
C ALA A 53 6.81 -0.09 -7.02
N LEU A 54 5.67 0.57 -7.11
CA LEU A 54 4.63 0.60 -6.09
C LEU A 54 3.27 0.44 -6.76
N VAL A 55 2.43 -0.44 -6.23
CA VAL A 55 1.04 -0.63 -6.68
C VAL A 55 0.12 -0.04 -5.61
N LEU A 56 -0.67 0.94 -6.01
CA LEU A 56 -1.55 1.74 -5.17
C LEU A 56 -2.99 1.56 -5.62
N ARG A 57 -3.84 1.07 -4.74
CA ARG A 57 -5.29 1.07 -4.95
C ARG A 57 -5.87 2.33 -4.34
N LEU A 58 -6.71 3.03 -5.10
CA LEU A 58 -7.40 4.22 -4.62
C LEU A 58 -8.87 3.89 -4.37
N GLU A 59 -9.31 4.16 -3.16
CA GLU A 59 -10.70 4.03 -2.73
C GLU A 59 -11.22 5.44 -2.43
N PRO A 60 -11.75 6.18 -3.42
CA PRO A 60 -12.32 7.48 -3.15
C PRO A 60 -13.48 7.35 -2.14
N ALA A 61 -13.60 8.33 -1.23
CA ALA A 61 -14.75 8.37 -0.34
C ALA A 61 -16.01 8.52 -1.19
N VAL A 62 -16.85 7.49 -1.20
CA VAL A 62 -18.16 7.57 -1.85
C VAL A 62 -18.88 8.78 -1.27
N PRO A 63 -19.34 9.75 -2.08
CA PRO A 63 -20.23 10.76 -1.56
C PRO A 63 -21.47 10.00 -1.11
N ILE A 64 -21.68 9.90 0.21
CA ILE A 64 -22.95 9.44 0.76
C ILE A 64 -23.99 10.39 0.15
N ALA A 65 -24.70 9.91 -0.87
CA ALA A 65 -25.89 10.54 -1.38
C ALA A 65 -26.87 10.54 -0.22
N VAL A 66 -26.90 11.66 0.50
CA VAL A 66 -28.03 11.98 1.38
C VAL A 66 -29.28 11.90 0.50
N PRO A 67 -30.26 11.02 0.79
CA PRO A 67 -31.54 11.14 0.13
C PRO A 67 -32.13 12.48 0.57
N ALA A 68 -32.58 13.27 -0.40
CA ALA A 68 -33.37 14.46 -0.11
C ALA A 68 -34.64 14.02 0.63
N GLY A 69 -34.71 14.25 1.94
CA GLY A 69 -35.87 13.84 2.74
C GLY A 69 -35.73 14.08 4.23
N SER A 70 -36.33 15.18 4.68
CA SER A 70 -36.96 15.37 6.01
C SER A 70 -36.09 15.38 7.29
N GLY A 71 -35.92 16.58 7.85
CA GLY A 71 -36.37 16.91 9.21
C GLY A 71 -35.65 16.32 10.44
N GLY A 72 -35.14 17.21 11.30
CA GLY A 72 -35.08 16.97 12.76
C GLY A 72 -33.68 16.93 13.36
N GLY A 73 -33.31 17.97 14.10
CA GLY A 73 -31.98 18.10 14.72
C GLY A 73 -31.78 17.32 16.02
N ARG A 74 -30.51 17.03 16.36
CA ARG A 74 -29.98 17.08 17.73
C ARG A 74 -28.45 17.10 17.76
N ARG A 75 -27.90 17.86 18.71
CA ARG A 75 -26.49 18.19 18.91
C ARG A 75 -25.64 17.01 19.43
N ARG A 76 -24.33 17.10 19.11
CA ARG A 76 -23.13 16.49 19.74
C ARG A 76 -22.87 14.99 19.51
N ASN A 77 -21.87 14.69 18.65
CA ASN A 77 -20.61 14.10 19.13
C ASN A 77 -19.48 14.28 18.11
N LYS A 78 -18.29 14.57 18.64
CA LYS A 78 -17.06 14.92 17.95
C LYS A 78 -16.27 13.65 17.63
N ALA A 79 -16.56 13.01 16.50
CA ALA A 79 -15.72 12.01 15.83
C ALA A 79 -16.40 11.58 14.52
N SER A 80 -15.63 11.45 13.43
CA SER A 80 -15.97 10.81 12.14
C SER A 80 -16.22 11.67 10.89
N SER A 81 -15.85 12.95 10.86
CA SER A 81 -15.75 13.68 9.57
C SER A 81 -14.40 13.47 8.86
N PHE A 82 -13.89 12.23 8.79
CA PHE A 82 -12.81 11.89 7.87
C PHE A 82 -13.40 11.84 6.46
N ARG A 83 -13.49 13.01 5.83
CA ARG A 83 -14.13 13.24 4.53
C ARG A 83 -13.14 13.03 3.37
N GLY A 84 -12.26 12.05 3.51
CA GLY A 84 -11.22 11.70 2.53
C GLY A 84 -11.28 10.21 2.22
N GLY A 85 -10.98 9.83 0.98
CA GLY A 85 -10.85 8.43 0.59
C GLY A 85 -9.60 7.76 1.16
N LYS A 86 -9.30 6.54 0.72
CA LYS A 86 -8.17 5.74 1.17
C LYS A 86 -7.24 5.37 0.01
N GLY A 87 -5.94 5.30 0.30
CA GLY A 87 -4.92 4.76 -0.59
C GLY A 87 -4.33 3.51 0.03
N LEU A 88 -4.51 2.36 -0.61
CA LEU A 88 -3.98 1.08 -0.14
C LEU A 88 -2.78 0.65 -0.98
N ILE A 89 -1.62 0.53 -0.36
CA ILE A 89 -0.39 0.06 -1.00
C ILE A 89 -0.42 -1.47 -1.02
N ARG A 90 -0.63 -2.05 -2.19
CA ARG A 90 -0.71 -3.51 -2.40
C ARG A 90 0.64 -4.15 -2.66
N ALA A 91 1.58 -3.40 -3.24
CA ALA A 91 2.94 -3.86 -3.44
C ALA A 91 3.90 -2.68 -3.41
N TRP A 92 5.09 -2.90 -2.85
CA TRP A 92 6.18 -1.93 -2.83
C TRP A 92 7.51 -2.67 -2.89
N THR A 93 8.33 -2.33 -3.87
CA THR A 93 9.62 -2.99 -4.07
C THR A 93 10.65 -2.05 -4.67
N THR A 94 11.91 -2.31 -4.34
CA THR A 94 13.08 -1.66 -4.91
C THR A 94 14.14 -2.70 -5.23
N LYS A 95 14.80 -2.52 -6.37
CA LYS A 95 15.89 -3.36 -6.85
C LYS A 95 17.05 -3.31 -5.86
N LEU A 96 17.67 -4.46 -5.58
CA LEU A 96 18.62 -4.64 -4.47
C LEU A 96 19.73 -3.58 -4.43
N ARG A 97 20.33 -3.28 -5.60
CA ARG A 97 21.42 -2.29 -5.74
C ARG A 97 21.03 -0.82 -5.47
N TYR A 98 19.73 -0.54 -5.37
CA TYR A 98 19.18 0.80 -5.07
C TYR A 98 18.52 0.88 -3.70
N ARG A 99 18.54 -0.20 -2.91
CA ARG A 99 18.07 -0.17 -1.52
C ARG A 99 19.02 0.69 -0.67
N GLY A 100 18.46 1.36 0.34
CA GLY A 100 19.22 2.27 1.21
C GLY A 100 19.56 3.62 0.60
N LYS A 101 19.12 3.91 -0.63
CA LYS A 101 19.36 5.19 -1.34
C LYS A 101 18.17 6.16 -1.33
N GLY A 102 17.16 5.92 -0.49
CA GLY A 102 15.96 6.78 -0.43
C GLY A 102 14.88 6.48 -1.49
N VAL A 103 15.20 5.80 -2.59
CA VAL A 103 14.25 5.50 -3.71
C VAL A 103 12.91 4.93 -3.26
N GLY A 104 12.92 4.04 -2.26
CA GLY A 104 11.70 3.46 -1.72
C GLY A 104 10.85 4.49 -0.97
N THR A 105 11.48 5.34 -0.17
CA THR A 105 10.82 6.41 0.58
C THR A 105 10.21 7.44 -0.37
N ASP A 106 10.93 7.80 -1.44
CA ASP A 106 10.44 8.72 -2.47
C ASP A 106 9.17 8.19 -3.16
N LEU A 107 9.12 6.88 -3.44
CA LEU A 107 7.90 6.23 -3.94
C LEU A 107 6.73 6.36 -2.98
N LEU A 108 6.96 6.28 -1.67
CA LEU A 108 5.92 6.45 -0.66
C LEU A 108 5.44 7.91 -0.59
N HIS A 109 6.34 8.89 -0.70
CA HIS A 109 5.96 10.31 -0.80
C HIS A 109 5.05 10.55 -2.00
N GLU A 110 5.40 10.01 -3.17
CA GLU A 110 4.61 10.14 -4.39
C GLU A 110 3.27 9.43 -4.28
N ALA A 111 3.22 8.23 -3.70
CA ALA A 111 1.97 7.53 -3.44
C ALA A 111 1.04 8.35 -2.55
N VAL A 112 1.57 8.87 -1.44
CA VAL A 112 0.85 9.74 -0.51
C VAL A 112 0.39 11.03 -1.19
N ARG A 113 1.21 11.62 -2.07
CA ARG A 113 0.84 12.79 -2.87
C ARG A 113 -0.38 12.50 -3.74
N ILE A 114 -0.31 11.45 -4.55
CA ILE A 114 -1.34 11.06 -5.51
C ILE A 114 -2.64 10.66 -4.80
N THR A 115 -2.57 9.91 -3.70
CA THR A 115 -3.78 9.57 -2.92
C THR A 115 -4.48 10.83 -2.45
N ARG A 116 -3.76 11.84 -1.93
CA ARG A 116 -4.42 13.06 -1.47
C ARG A 116 -4.92 13.96 -2.60
N GLU A 117 -4.28 13.93 -3.77
CA GLU A 117 -4.75 14.64 -4.97
C GLU A 117 -6.05 14.04 -5.50
N ARG A 118 -6.16 12.71 -5.52
CA ARG A 118 -7.32 12.01 -6.10
C ARG A 118 -8.45 11.73 -5.10
N CYS A 119 -8.12 11.42 -3.84
CA CYS A 119 -9.08 11.00 -2.82
C CYS A 119 -9.34 12.09 -1.76
N GLY A 120 -8.67 13.25 -1.83
CA GLY A 120 -8.89 14.39 -0.94
C GLY A 120 -7.77 14.63 0.08
N LYS A 121 -7.71 15.86 0.62
CA LYS A 121 -6.61 16.34 1.47
C LYS A 121 -6.42 15.58 2.79
N ASP A 122 -7.46 14.90 3.23
CA ASP A 122 -7.52 14.12 4.47
C ASP A 122 -7.58 12.61 4.18
N ALA A 123 -7.20 12.20 2.96
CA ALA A 123 -7.15 10.79 2.60
C ALA A 123 -6.07 10.05 3.40
N GLU A 124 -6.45 8.88 3.89
CA GLU A 124 -5.58 7.95 4.63
C GLU A 124 -4.78 7.10 3.66
N VAL A 125 -3.53 6.76 4.02
CA VAL A 125 -2.67 5.89 3.21
C VAL A 125 -2.12 4.80 4.11
N GLY A 126 -2.25 3.55 3.68
CA GLY A 126 -1.80 2.39 4.45
C GLY A 126 -1.36 1.25 3.55
N PHE A 127 -0.67 0.27 4.12
CA PHE A 127 -0.44 -1.00 3.43
C PHE A 127 -1.73 -1.84 3.46
N ALA A 128 -2.07 -2.48 2.34
CA ALA A 128 -3.19 -3.40 2.27
C ALA A 128 -2.91 -4.61 3.19
N VAL A 129 -3.95 -5.20 3.80
CA VAL A 129 -3.81 -6.41 4.64
C VAL A 129 -3.18 -7.54 3.82
N GLU A 130 -3.72 -7.79 2.63
CA GLU A 130 -3.22 -8.77 1.67
C GLU A 130 -2.29 -8.08 0.64
N HIS A 131 -1.13 -7.61 1.09
CA HIS A 131 -0.10 -7.05 0.21
C HIS A 131 0.89 -8.13 -0.27
N ALA A 132 1.62 -7.88 -1.35
CA ALA A 132 2.49 -8.88 -2.00
C ALA A 132 3.59 -9.50 -1.11
N ASN A 133 3.89 -8.90 0.05
CA ASN A 133 4.90 -9.37 1.01
C ASN A 133 4.29 -9.79 2.36
N SER A 134 2.96 -9.87 2.48
CA SER A 134 2.26 -10.19 3.73
C SER A 134 2.36 -11.67 4.10
N GLN A 135 2.46 -12.54 3.09
CA GLN A 135 2.42 -13.98 3.28
C GLN A 135 3.78 -14.55 3.73
N MET A 136 3.77 -15.29 4.83
CA MET A 136 4.94 -15.90 5.46
C MET A 136 4.79 -17.42 5.50
N VAL A 137 5.33 -18.10 4.49
CA VAL A 137 5.18 -19.56 4.30
C VAL A 137 6.25 -20.35 5.04
N LEU A 138 7.31 -19.70 5.53
CA LEU A 138 8.38 -20.37 6.27
C LEU A 138 7.92 -20.71 7.70
N PRO A 139 8.55 -21.70 8.35
CA PRO A 139 8.41 -21.92 9.77
C PRO A 139 8.67 -20.64 10.57
N GLU A 140 7.93 -20.47 11.66
CA GLU A 140 7.90 -19.22 12.43
C GLU A 140 9.27 -18.70 12.88
N PHE A 141 10.20 -19.61 13.18
CA PHE A 141 11.57 -19.27 13.55
C PHE A 141 12.32 -18.45 12.47
N PHE A 142 12.01 -18.65 11.18
CA PHE A 142 12.64 -17.92 10.08
C PHE A 142 11.92 -16.61 9.71
N ASN A 143 10.66 -16.45 10.14
CA ASN A 143 9.83 -15.29 9.77
C ASN A 143 10.24 -13.99 10.47
N GLY A 144 11.10 -14.04 11.49
CA GLY A 144 11.51 -12.87 12.25
C GLY A 144 12.10 -11.73 11.39
N THR A 145 12.87 -12.08 10.34
CA THR A 145 13.45 -11.09 9.43
C THR A 145 12.41 -10.42 8.53
N PHE A 146 11.40 -11.17 8.06
CA PHE A 146 10.28 -10.65 7.28
C PHE A 146 9.42 -9.71 8.11
N ARG A 147 9.03 -10.11 9.32
CA ARG A 147 8.28 -9.25 10.28
C ARG A 147 9.04 -7.99 10.65
N LYS A 148 10.37 -8.05 10.74
CA LYS A 148 11.21 -6.86 10.99
C LYS A 148 11.16 -5.89 9.80
N ARG A 149 11.19 -6.41 8.57
CA ARG A 149 11.09 -5.60 7.34
C ARG A 149 9.70 -4.98 7.16
N GLU A 150 8.64 -5.73 7.48
CA GLU A 150 7.27 -5.24 7.43
C GLU A 150 7.04 -4.11 8.44
N ARG A 151 7.48 -4.28 9.69
CA ARG A 151 7.45 -3.20 10.69
C ARG A 151 8.27 -1.98 10.26
N TRP A 152 9.42 -2.21 9.61
CA TRP A 152 10.22 -1.12 9.06
C TRP A 152 9.49 -0.39 7.92
N ALA A 153 8.80 -1.11 7.05
CA ALA A 153 7.98 -0.54 6.00
C ALA A 153 6.85 0.33 6.56
N ALA A 154 6.10 -0.17 7.54
CA ALA A 154 5.05 0.57 8.22
C ALA A 154 5.59 1.87 8.85
N LYS A 155 6.68 1.77 9.64
CA LYS A 155 7.34 2.94 10.23
C LYS A 155 7.84 3.95 9.20
N THR A 156 8.27 3.48 8.03
CA THR A 156 8.73 4.37 6.95
C THR A 156 7.55 5.15 6.37
N LEU A 157 6.40 4.50 6.16
CA LEU A 157 5.18 5.17 5.73
C LEU A 157 4.68 6.17 6.78
N ASP A 158 4.69 5.80 8.06
CA ASP A 158 4.32 6.70 9.17
C ASP A 158 5.22 7.94 9.19
N GLY A 159 6.53 7.76 8.98
CA GLY A 159 7.49 8.86 8.88
C GLY A 159 7.16 9.82 7.73
N VAL A 160 6.86 9.27 6.55
CA VAL A 160 6.44 10.05 5.37
C VAL A 160 5.15 10.85 5.63
N LEU A 161 4.18 10.23 6.31
CA LEU A 161 2.93 10.89 6.67
C LEU A 161 3.16 12.03 7.68
N ALA A 162 3.96 11.77 8.73
CA ALA A 162 4.28 12.75 9.77
C ALA A 162 5.06 13.95 9.21
N GLU A 163 6.07 13.72 8.39
CA GLU A 163 6.84 14.79 7.74
C GLU A 163 5.91 15.71 6.92
N ARG A 164 4.97 15.11 6.18
CA ARG A 164 4.02 15.87 5.38
C ARG A 164 3.05 16.69 6.24
N GLU A 165 2.62 16.18 7.39
CA GLU A 165 1.79 16.93 8.34
C GLU A 165 2.53 18.12 8.96
N MET A 166 3.82 17.96 9.28
CA MET A 166 4.66 19.06 9.74
C MET A 166 4.79 20.16 8.67
N LEU A 167 4.98 19.77 7.40
CA LEU A 167 5.01 20.71 6.27
C LEU A 167 3.69 21.46 6.09
N LYS A 168 2.54 20.81 6.30
CA LYS A 168 1.22 21.47 6.29
C LYS A 168 1.09 22.52 7.38
N LYS A 169 1.61 22.27 8.59
CA LYS A 169 1.50 23.19 9.74
C LYS A 169 2.38 24.45 9.61
N LYS A 170 3.47 24.37 8.85
CA LYS A 170 4.42 25.48 8.66
C LYS A 170 3.96 26.52 7.63
N ARG A 171 2.93 26.20 6.83
CA ARG A 171 2.42 27.03 5.73
C ARG A 171 1.10 27.67 6.10
#